data_AF-A0A8S2ZZU2-F1
#
_entry.id   AF-A0A8S2ZZU2-F1
#
_cell.length_a   1.000
_cell.length_b   1.000
_cell.length_c   1.000
_cell.angle_alpha   90.00
_cell.angle_beta   90.00
_cell.angle_gamma   90.00
#
_symmetry.space_group_name_H-M   'P 1'
#
loop_
_entity.id
_entity.type
_entity.pdbx_description
1 polymer ?
#
loop_
_entity_poly.entity_id
_entity_poly.type
_entity_poly.pdbx_seq_one_letter_code
_entity_poly.pdbx_strand_id
1 'polypeptide(L)'
;VSCDCFTGIFAGFAVFATAGFLAKSLGESIEKYAESSGPGLAFITYPEALSRMPGSPFFSVIFFLMLLALGLGSQFASTDVPVTAIMEYIPALQKRRALVVVVTCALCYVISLPFTCPGGIYLFTLFQEYTANISLVVIGFFEVVTVAYVYGFNRFMNDVKMMLGYPAGKYYLFFTWLISAPILTLAITILNFMNTQSLKDGASAGFDEYVYPKWSVILGWTVFAFCILPIPLCYILNYIQEYRRLSRRSLIESSPSNYGNFSSKYRFLRAFKANNSPSDDWGPKKKVNQYGDYAHLNPNSTANKNIADSHNLHTPQEINATHNITGVANPAMDPDFSTNDYTIRERF
;
A
#
# COMPACT_ATOMS: atom_id res chain seq x y z
N VAL A 1 15.36 3.66 7.39
CA VAL A 1 15.41 3.67 8.88
C VAL A 1 16.82 4.02 9.37
N SER A 2 17.81 3.11 9.30
CA SER A 2 19.11 3.32 9.96
C SER A 2 19.87 4.56 9.49
N CYS A 3 19.82 4.86 8.19
CA CYS A 3 20.40 6.09 7.63
C CYS A 3 19.69 7.34 8.16
N ASP A 4 18.36 7.31 8.25
CA ASP A 4 17.54 8.42 8.73
C ASP A 4 17.81 8.70 10.23
N CYS A 5 17.98 7.64 11.03
CA CYS A 5 18.42 7.75 12.43
C CYS A 5 19.81 8.39 12.54
N PHE A 6 20.76 7.97 11.70
CA PHE A 6 22.10 8.56 11.66
C PHE A 6 22.06 10.04 11.23
N THR A 7 21.29 10.37 10.21
CA THR A 7 21.07 11.75 9.76
C THR A 7 20.43 12.60 10.85
N GLY A 8 19.45 12.08 11.60
CA GLY A 8 18.84 12.75 12.74
C GLY A 8 19.83 13.04 13.88
N ILE A 9 20.68 12.06 14.22
CA ILE A 9 21.74 12.23 15.24
C ILE A 9 22.77 13.28 14.77
N PHE A 10 23.22 13.19 13.52
CA PHE A 10 24.18 14.15 12.94
C PHE A 10 23.61 15.58 12.85
N ALA A 11 22.35 15.71 12.44
CA ALA A 11 21.63 16.98 12.44
C ALA A 11 21.49 17.54 13.86
N GLY A 12 21.19 16.70 14.85
CA GLY A 12 21.15 17.11 16.27
C GLY A 12 22.47 17.71 16.75
N PHE A 13 23.60 17.06 16.45
CA PHE A 13 24.92 17.63 16.75
C PHE A 13 25.15 18.98 16.05
N ALA A 14 24.75 19.12 14.78
CA ALA A 14 24.87 20.39 14.06
C ALA A 14 24.01 21.51 14.67
N VAL A 15 22.74 21.21 15.02
CA VAL A 15 21.83 22.14 15.71
C VAL A 15 22.44 22.64 17.00
N PHE A 16 22.77 21.74 17.94
CA PHE A 16 23.27 22.14 19.26
C PHE A 16 24.65 22.81 19.19
N ALA A 17 25.51 22.45 18.24
CA ALA A 17 26.77 23.17 18.01
C ALA A 17 26.55 24.61 17.53
N THR A 18 25.64 24.84 16.57
CA THR A 18 25.32 26.21 16.10
C THR A 18 24.59 27.06 17.14
N ALA A 19 23.65 26.47 17.88
CA ALA A 19 22.95 27.17 18.97
C ALA A 19 23.91 27.52 20.13
N GLY A 20 24.79 26.60 20.51
CA GLY A 20 25.83 26.84 21.53
C GLY A 20 26.86 27.89 21.11
N PHE A 21 27.22 27.96 19.82
CA PHE A 21 28.03 29.05 19.27
C PHE A 21 27.31 30.40 19.39
N LEU A 22 26.04 30.49 18.98
CA LEU A 22 25.25 31.72 19.07
C LEU A 22 25.08 32.20 20.51
N ALA A 23 24.69 31.32 21.43
CA ALA A 23 24.55 31.61 22.85
C ALA A 23 25.87 32.16 23.44
N LYS A 24 27.01 31.51 23.14
CA LYS A 24 28.34 31.99 23.55
C LYS A 24 28.72 33.34 22.93
N SER A 25 28.29 33.61 21.70
CA SER A 25 28.56 34.88 21.01
C SER A 25 27.70 36.06 21.49
N LEU A 26 26.55 35.79 22.13
CA LEU A 26 25.64 36.81 22.68
C LEU A 26 25.71 36.94 24.21
N GLY A 27 26.21 35.93 24.92
CA GLY A 27 26.20 35.88 26.39
C GLY A 27 24.84 35.52 26.99
N GLU A 28 23.95 34.93 26.19
CA GLU A 28 22.60 34.51 26.61
C GLU A 28 22.51 33.00 26.91
N SER A 29 21.48 32.58 27.63
CA SER A 29 21.21 31.14 27.83
C SER A 29 20.85 30.44 26.52
N ILE A 30 21.27 29.19 26.39
CA ILE A 30 20.90 28.31 25.26
C ILE A 30 19.41 27.94 25.29
N GLU A 31 18.74 28.04 26.44
CA GLU A 31 17.33 27.69 26.65
C GLU A 31 16.40 28.50 25.73
N LYS A 32 16.59 29.82 25.68
CA LYS A 32 15.90 30.76 24.75
C LYS A 32 15.91 30.29 23.28
N TYR A 33 17.01 29.66 22.87
CA TYR A 33 17.20 29.17 21.50
C TYR A 33 16.70 27.73 21.30
N ALA A 34 16.63 26.92 22.35
CA ALA A 34 16.07 25.58 22.33
C ALA A 34 14.52 25.58 22.40
N GLU A 35 13.93 26.53 23.13
CA GLU A 35 12.49 26.76 23.22
C GLU A 35 11.88 27.20 21.88
N SER A 36 12.67 27.84 21.01
CA SER A 36 12.31 28.33 19.67
C SER A 36 12.12 27.21 18.63
N SER A 37 11.31 26.20 18.96
CA SER A 37 11.10 24.97 18.17
C SER A 37 10.40 25.21 16.82
N GLY A 38 10.62 24.29 15.88
CA GLY A 38 9.97 24.32 14.56
C GLY A 38 10.64 25.30 13.57
N PRO A 39 9.88 25.97 12.67
CA PRO A 39 10.48 26.79 11.62
C PRO A 39 11.24 28.02 12.13
N GLY A 40 10.91 28.54 13.33
CA GLY A 40 11.62 29.65 13.96
C GLY A 40 13.13 29.38 14.12
N LEU A 41 13.49 28.17 14.57
CA LEU A 41 14.88 27.73 14.66
C LEU A 41 15.63 27.87 13.33
N ALA A 42 15.03 27.34 12.25
CA ALA A 42 15.65 27.26 10.93
C ALA A 42 15.73 28.61 10.19
N PHE A 43 14.82 29.54 10.46
CA PHE A 43 14.71 30.81 9.72
C PHE A 43 15.03 32.08 10.53
N ILE A 44 15.22 31.96 11.86
CA ILE A 44 15.63 33.08 12.73
C ILE A 44 16.99 32.75 13.37
N THR A 45 17.02 31.73 14.25
CA THR A 45 18.21 31.36 15.04
C THR A 45 19.40 30.97 14.17
N TYR A 46 19.17 30.13 13.15
CA TYR A 46 20.23 29.66 12.25
C TYR A 46 20.84 30.80 11.39
N PRO A 47 20.05 31.64 10.69
CA PRO A 47 20.58 32.79 9.97
C PRO A 47 21.33 33.78 10.87
N GLU A 48 20.89 34.00 12.11
CA GLU A 48 21.64 34.84 13.05
C GLU A 48 23.00 34.21 13.41
N ALA A 49 23.03 32.92 13.77
CA ALA A 49 24.27 32.19 14.05
C ALA A 49 25.25 32.25 12.87
N LEU A 50 24.74 32.04 11.65
CA LEU A 50 25.52 32.10 10.42
C LEU A 50 26.01 33.51 10.09
N SER A 51 25.28 34.57 10.45
CA SER A 51 25.70 35.96 10.25
C SER A 51 26.96 36.34 11.05
N ARG A 52 27.20 35.65 12.17
CA ARG A 52 28.32 35.88 13.10
C ARG A 52 29.59 35.10 12.72
N MET A 53 29.53 34.20 11.73
CA MET A 53 30.67 33.34 11.34
C MET A 53 31.58 33.99 10.29
N PRO A 54 32.91 33.84 10.39
CA PRO A 54 33.82 34.24 9.32
C PRO A 54 33.52 33.43 8.05
N GLY A 55 33.34 34.11 6.91
CA GLY A 55 32.89 33.48 5.67
C GLY A 55 31.37 33.27 5.57
N SER A 56 30.57 33.90 6.43
CA SER A 56 29.10 33.82 6.50
C SER A 56 28.36 33.53 5.17
N PRO A 57 28.56 34.29 4.06
CA PRO A 57 27.79 34.07 2.83
C PRO A 57 27.91 32.65 2.24
N PHE A 58 29.08 32.01 2.37
CA PHE A 58 29.31 30.65 1.89
C PHE A 58 28.48 29.63 2.69
N PHE A 59 28.51 29.74 4.02
CA PHE A 59 27.76 28.84 4.91
C PHE A 59 26.25 29.07 4.81
N SER A 60 25.79 30.32 4.66
CA SER A 60 24.37 30.63 4.42
C SER A 60 23.84 30.02 3.12
N VAL A 61 24.59 30.10 2.01
CA VAL A 61 24.18 29.48 0.73
C VAL A 61 24.08 27.95 0.86
N ILE A 62 25.06 27.30 1.50
CA ILE A 62 25.03 25.84 1.70
C ILE A 62 23.88 25.43 2.63
N PHE A 63 23.63 26.18 3.71
CA PHE A 63 22.53 25.92 4.65
C PHE A 63 21.16 26.03 3.98
N PHE A 64 20.90 27.10 3.23
CA PHE A 64 19.62 27.24 2.51
C PHE A 64 19.47 26.25 1.35
N LEU A 65 20.57 25.87 0.68
CA LEU A 65 20.54 24.80 -0.32
C LEU A 65 20.23 23.43 0.31
N MET A 66 20.76 23.14 1.50
CA MET A 66 20.41 21.95 2.29
C MET A 66 18.93 21.94 2.68
N LEU A 67 18.39 23.03 3.23
CA LEU A 67 16.96 23.14 3.55
C LEU A 67 16.07 22.96 2.31
N LEU A 68 16.46 23.55 1.18
CA LEU A 68 15.76 23.40 -0.11
C LEU A 68 15.81 21.95 -0.63
N ALA A 69 16.96 21.26 -0.49
CA ALA A 69 17.09 19.85 -0.89
C ALA A 69 16.24 18.91 -0.03
N LEU A 70 16.21 19.12 1.30
CA LEU A 70 15.34 18.39 2.24
C LEU A 70 13.84 18.60 1.91
N GLY A 71 13.46 19.85 1.59
CA GLY A 71 12.13 20.19 1.12
C GLY A 71 11.77 19.49 -0.19
N LEU A 72 12.58 19.64 -1.24
CA LEU A 72 12.30 19.03 -2.55
C LEU A 72 12.23 17.49 -2.49
N GLY A 73 13.13 16.84 -1.76
CA GLY A 73 13.15 15.39 -1.63
C GLY A 73 11.85 14.81 -1.07
N SER A 74 11.28 15.47 -0.05
CA SER A 74 9.98 15.07 0.51
C SER A 74 8.81 15.44 -0.40
N GLN A 75 8.83 16.62 -1.03
CA GLN A 75 7.76 17.08 -1.92
C GLN A 75 7.57 16.19 -3.16
N PHE A 76 8.64 15.60 -3.72
CA PHE A 76 8.48 14.63 -4.82
C PHE A 76 7.69 13.39 -4.39
N ALA A 77 7.97 12.83 -3.21
CA ALA A 77 7.22 11.70 -2.66
C ALA A 77 5.76 12.07 -2.35
N SER A 78 5.53 13.22 -1.70
CA SER A 78 4.19 13.72 -1.40
C SER A 78 3.34 14.01 -2.64
N THR A 79 3.96 14.38 -3.76
CA THR A 79 3.28 14.65 -5.04
C THR A 79 2.95 13.36 -5.81
N ASP A 80 3.83 12.36 -5.78
CA ASP A 80 3.63 11.15 -6.59
C ASP A 80 2.57 10.20 -6.04
N VAL A 81 2.31 10.22 -4.72
CA VAL A 81 1.24 9.44 -4.08
C VAL A 81 -0.15 9.76 -4.65
N PRO A 82 -0.67 11.01 -4.63
CA PRO A 82 -1.98 11.33 -5.20
C PRO A 82 -2.01 11.16 -6.73
N VAL A 83 -0.91 11.46 -7.43
CA VAL A 83 -0.79 11.22 -8.89
C VAL A 83 -0.94 9.73 -9.22
N THR A 84 -0.30 8.85 -8.45
CA THR A 84 -0.39 7.39 -8.62
C THR A 84 -1.80 6.89 -8.31
N ALA A 85 -2.40 7.30 -7.19
CA ALA A 85 -3.77 6.92 -6.83
C ALA A 85 -4.82 7.32 -7.92
N ILE A 86 -4.65 8.49 -8.55
CA ILE A 86 -5.49 8.92 -9.69
C ILE A 86 -5.30 8.02 -10.92
N MET A 87 -4.05 7.63 -11.22
CA MET A 87 -3.72 6.75 -12.36
C MET A 87 -4.13 5.28 -12.14
N GLU A 88 -4.22 4.82 -10.90
CA GLU A 88 -4.76 3.51 -10.54
C GLU A 88 -6.29 3.47 -10.68
N TYR A 89 -6.98 4.51 -10.19
CA TYR A 89 -8.44 4.61 -10.30
C TYR A 89 -8.92 4.83 -11.74
N ILE A 90 -8.16 5.57 -12.55
CA ILE A 90 -8.51 5.91 -13.94
C ILE A 90 -7.40 5.44 -14.90
N PRO A 91 -7.39 4.18 -15.36
CA PRO A 91 -6.33 3.64 -16.22
C PRO A 91 -6.21 4.37 -17.57
N ALA A 92 -7.25 5.07 -18.02
CA ALA A 92 -7.19 5.92 -19.22
C ALA A 92 -6.20 7.10 -19.08
N LEU A 93 -5.93 7.59 -17.86
CA LEU A 93 -5.02 8.70 -17.59
C LEU A 93 -3.54 8.29 -17.54
N GLN A 94 -3.22 6.99 -17.40
CA GLN A 94 -1.85 6.47 -17.36
C GLN A 94 -1.03 6.91 -18.59
N LYS A 95 -1.66 6.93 -19.77
CA LYS A 95 -1.06 7.40 -21.04
C LYS A 95 -0.75 8.90 -21.08
N ARG A 96 -1.12 9.66 -20.03
CA ARG A 96 -0.96 11.11 -19.93
C ARG A 96 -0.42 11.55 -18.56
N ARG A 97 0.40 10.72 -17.88
CA ARG A 97 0.99 11.02 -16.53
C ARG A 97 1.50 12.45 -16.39
N ALA A 98 2.24 12.98 -17.38
CA ALA A 98 2.76 14.35 -17.34
C ALA A 98 1.66 15.42 -17.21
N LEU A 99 0.51 15.24 -17.86
CA LEU A 99 -0.64 16.14 -17.73
C LEU A 99 -1.30 16.01 -16.35
N VAL A 100 -1.40 14.78 -15.81
CA VAL A 100 -1.92 14.54 -14.45
C VAL A 100 -1.04 15.24 -13.42
N VAL A 101 0.29 15.11 -13.51
CA VAL A 101 1.24 15.81 -12.63
C VAL A 101 1.05 17.33 -12.71
N VAL A 102 1.03 17.91 -13.92
CA VAL A 102 0.86 19.38 -14.09
C VAL A 102 -0.47 19.87 -13.51
N VAL A 103 -1.57 19.14 -13.73
CA VAL A 103 -2.89 19.51 -13.17
C VAL A 103 -2.91 19.39 -11.64
N THR A 104 -2.39 18.30 -11.06
CA THR A 104 -2.30 18.14 -9.61
C THR A 104 -1.44 19.24 -8.98
N CYS A 105 -0.25 19.51 -9.53
CA CYS A 105 0.62 20.59 -9.04
C CYS A 105 -0.03 21.98 -9.16
N ALA A 106 -0.76 22.26 -10.25
CA ALA A 106 -1.47 23.53 -10.41
C ALA A 106 -2.63 23.69 -9.40
N LEU A 107 -3.38 22.61 -9.12
CA LEU A 107 -4.42 22.61 -8.09
C LEU A 107 -3.82 22.82 -6.69
N CYS A 108 -2.74 22.10 -6.35
CA CYS A 108 -2.01 22.29 -5.10
C CYS A 108 -1.48 23.72 -4.96
N TYR A 109 -0.91 24.30 -6.02
CA TYR A 109 -0.44 25.69 -6.01
C TYR A 109 -1.56 26.68 -5.68
N VAL A 110 -2.72 26.58 -6.35
CA VAL A 110 -3.88 27.47 -6.10
C VAL A 110 -4.41 27.30 -4.68
N ILE A 111 -4.51 26.06 -4.18
CA ILE A 111 -4.92 25.76 -2.79
C ILE A 111 -3.90 26.30 -1.78
N SER A 112 -2.61 26.36 -2.13
CA SER A 112 -1.54 26.84 -1.25
C SER A 112 -1.37 28.36 -1.20
N LEU A 113 -1.98 29.13 -2.10
CA LEU A 113 -1.86 30.60 -2.12
C LEU A 113 -2.14 31.29 -0.76
N PRO A 114 -3.18 30.91 0.04
CA PRO A 114 -3.45 31.54 1.33
C PRO A 114 -2.31 31.43 2.36
N PHE A 115 -1.45 30.40 2.29
CA PHE A 115 -0.29 30.27 3.18
C PHE A 115 0.82 31.30 2.87
N THR A 116 0.79 31.93 1.69
CA THR A 116 1.78 32.94 1.26
C THR A 116 1.39 34.38 1.59
N CYS A 117 0.18 34.61 2.10
CA CYS A 117 -0.27 35.92 2.58
C CYS A 117 0.45 36.32 3.88
N PRO A 118 0.47 37.60 4.28
CA PRO A 118 1.20 38.06 5.48
C PRO A 118 0.78 37.37 6.81
N GLY A 119 -0.48 36.96 6.94
CA GLY A 119 -0.98 36.16 8.07
C GLY A 119 -0.88 34.64 7.87
N GLY A 120 -0.24 34.18 6.80
CA GLY A 120 -0.23 32.78 6.35
C GLY A 120 0.43 31.82 7.34
N ILE A 121 1.34 32.30 8.20
CA ILE A 121 2.01 31.49 9.22
C ILE A 121 1.05 30.97 10.31
N TYR A 122 0.05 31.76 10.70
CA TYR A 122 -0.98 31.32 11.67
C TYR A 122 -1.92 30.28 11.03
N LEU A 123 -2.22 30.42 9.74
CA LEU A 123 -3.03 29.45 9.00
C LEU A 123 -2.23 28.16 8.74
N PHE A 124 -0.94 28.26 8.41
CA PHE A 124 -0.03 27.12 8.28
C PHE A 124 0.13 26.33 9.58
N THR A 125 0.41 27.00 10.70
CA THR A 125 0.57 26.32 12.01
C THR A 125 -0.73 25.69 12.50
N LEU A 126 -1.88 26.33 12.30
CA LEU A 126 -3.19 25.71 12.53
C LEU A 126 -3.39 24.43 11.69
N PHE A 127 -3.13 24.48 10.38
CA PHE A 127 -3.27 23.31 9.51
C PHE A 127 -2.27 22.19 9.86
N GLN A 128 -1.03 22.53 10.21
CA GLN A 128 0.00 21.58 10.62
C GLN A 128 -0.44 20.78 11.86
N GLU A 129 -0.97 21.45 12.89
CA GLU A 129 -1.47 20.79 14.09
C GLU A 129 -2.60 19.80 13.77
N TYR A 130 -3.72 20.30 13.22
CA TYR A 130 -4.90 19.46 13.00
C TYR A 130 -4.69 18.36 11.95
N THR A 131 -3.81 18.58 10.96
CA THR A 131 -3.56 17.61 9.88
C THR A 131 -2.43 16.63 10.22
N ALA A 132 -1.22 17.13 10.51
CA ALA A 132 -0.05 16.27 10.67
C ALA A 132 0.07 15.70 12.08
N ASN A 133 -0.21 16.49 13.11
CA ASN A 133 -0.05 16.03 14.50
C ASN A 133 -1.26 15.18 14.95
N ILE A 134 -2.49 15.57 14.59
CA ILE A 134 -3.70 14.78 14.96
C ILE A 134 -4.11 13.80 13.85
N SER A 135 -4.52 14.29 12.67
CA SER A 135 -5.20 13.43 11.68
C SER A 135 -4.34 12.28 11.17
N LEU A 136 -3.08 12.55 10.80
CA LEU A 136 -2.17 11.54 10.25
C LEU A 136 -1.89 10.40 11.26
N VAL A 137 -1.68 10.73 12.53
CA VAL A 137 -1.42 9.73 13.58
C VAL A 137 -2.67 8.89 13.87
N VAL A 138 -3.86 9.50 13.83
CA VAL A 138 -5.14 8.76 13.96
C VAL A 138 -5.37 7.82 12.77
N ILE A 139 -5.04 8.24 11.55
CA ILE A 139 -5.09 7.37 10.35
C ILE A 139 -4.12 6.19 10.52
N GLY A 140 -2.87 6.45 10.92
CA GLY A 140 -1.86 5.41 11.17
C GLY A 140 -2.25 4.43 12.27
N PHE A 141 -2.92 4.89 13.33
CA PHE A 141 -3.48 4.00 14.36
C PHE A 141 -4.55 3.04 13.76
N PHE A 142 -5.49 3.57 12.97
CA PHE A 142 -6.50 2.72 12.30
C PHE A 142 -5.88 1.76 11.28
N GLU A 143 -4.84 2.17 10.56
CA GLU A 143 -4.08 1.32 9.64
C GLU A 143 -3.41 0.14 10.38
N VAL A 144 -2.63 0.43 11.44
CA VAL A 144 -1.98 -0.59 12.28
C VAL A 144 -3.00 -1.56 12.88
N VAL A 145 -4.12 -1.06 13.42
CA VAL A 145 -5.19 -1.91 13.98
C VAL A 145 -5.84 -2.77 12.90
N THR A 146 -6.05 -2.23 11.70
CA THR A 146 -6.63 -2.97 10.56
C THR A 146 -5.72 -4.10 10.10
N VAL A 147 -4.41 -3.86 9.95
CA VAL A 147 -3.45 -4.89 9.55
C VAL A 147 -3.26 -5.95 10.65
N ALA A 148 -3.05 -5.53 11.90
CA ALA A 148 -2.73 -6.44 13.00
C ALA A 148 -3.91 -7.34 13.40
N TYR A 149 -5.11 -6.77 13.56
CA TYR A 149 -6.27 -7.48 14.12
C TYR A 149 -7.34 -7.85 13.08
N VAL A 150 -7.68 -6.97 12.13
CA VAL A 150 -8.80 -7.20 11.20
C VAL A 150 -8.40 -8.10 10.02
N TYR A 151 -7.25 -7.81 9.39
CA TYR A 151 -6.64 -8.70 8.41
C TYR A 151 -6.04 -9.95 9.08
N GLY A 152 -5.35 -9.71 10.20
CA GLY A 152 -4.88 -10.72 11.15
C GLY A 152 -3.42 -11.10 10.95
N PHE A 153 -2.60 -10.88 11.99
CA PHE A 153 -1.15 -11.11 12.00
C PHE A 153 -0.65 -12.40 11.31
N ASN A 154 -1.34 -13.53 11.48
CA ASN A 154 -0.92 -14.79 10.86
C ASN A 154 -1.06 -14.81 9.32
N ARG A 155 -1.98 -14.03 8.73
CA ARG A 155 -2.07 -13.86 7.27
C ARG A 155 -0.93 -12.98 6.78
N PHE A 156 -0.78 -11.80 7.37
CA PHE A 156 0.32 -10.88 7.09
C PHE A 156 1.70 -11.56 7.16
N MET A 157 1.94 -12.41 8.15
CA MET A 157 3.18 -13.20 8.26
C MET A 157 3.39 -14.18 7.10
N ASN A 158 2.33 -14.78 6.57
CA ASN A 158 2.40 -15.66 5.40
C ASN A 158 2.67 -14.85 4.12
N ASP A 159 2.07 -13.67 3.98
CA ASP A 159 2.29 -12.77 2.83
C ASP A 159 3.74 -12.26 2.82
N VAL A 160 4.26 -11.83 3.97
CA VAL A 160 5.67 -11.46 4.17
C VAL A 160 6.61 -12.62 3.85
N LYS A 161 6.28 -13.84 4.28
CA LYS A 161 7.05 -15.06 3.93
C LYS A 161 6.99 -15.36 2.42
N MET A 162 5.87 -15.11 1.77
CA MET A 162 5.72 -15.30 0.32
C MET A 162 6.55 -14.28 -0.48
N MET A 163 6.64 -13.02 -0.02
CA MET A 163 7.43 -11.97 -0.65
C MET A 163 8.94 -12.16 -0.44
N LEU A 164 9.37 -12.59 0.75
CA LEU A 164 10.78 -12.76 1.10
C LEU A 164 11.35 -14.15 0.79
N GLY A 165 10.50 -15.16 0.59
CA GLY A 165 10.88 -16.57 0.43
C GLY A 165 11.29 -17.29 1.72
N TYR A 166 11.68 -16.56 2.77
CA TYR A 166 12.05 -17.10 4.08
C TYR A 166 11.08 -16.65 5.20
N PRO A 167 10.91 -17.45 6.28
CA PRO A 167 10.08 -17.04 7.41
C PRO A 167 10.75 -15.91 8.19
N ALA A 168 10.08 -14.75 8.27
CA ALA A 168 10.55 -13.63 9.08
C ALA A 168 10.47 -13.93 10.59
N GLY A 169 11.21 -13.17 11.40
CA GLY A 169 11.37 -13.40 12.84
C GLY A 169 10.07 -13.27 13.64
N LYS A 170 9.32 -14.37 13.74
CA LYS A 170 7.94 -14.40 14.25
C LYS A 170 7.76 -13.72 15.61
N TYR A 171 8.65 -13.96 16.58
CA TYR A 171 8.53 -13.40 17.92
C TYR A 171 8.74 -11.88 17.93
N TYR A 172 9.79 -11.38 17.29
CA TYR A 172 10.06 -9.94 17.16
C TYR A 172 8.86 -9.23 16.50
N LEU A 173 8.44 -9.71 15.33
CA LEU A 173 7.32 -9.12 14.59
C LEU A 173 5.98 -9.24 15.35
N PHE A 174 5.76 -10.29 16.14
CA PHE A 174 4.57 -10.42 16.99
C PHE A 174 4.53 -9.34 18.07
N PHE A 175 5.63 -9.13 18.81
CA PHE A 175 5.73 -8.04 19.78
C PHE A 175 5.61 -6.66 19.10
N THR A 176 6.25 -6.46 17.94
CA THR A 176 6.19 -5.17 17.24
C THR A 176 4.79 -4.85 16.72
N TRP A 177 4.14 -5.77 16.01
CA TRP A 177 2.87 -5.49 15.31
C TRP A 177 1.62 -5.64 16.20
N LEU A 178 1.59 -6.61 17.12
CA LEU A 178 0.40 -6.88 17.94
C LEU A 178 0.40 -6.13 19.29
N ILE A 179 1.57 -5.62 19.73
CA ILE A 179 1.71 -4.99 21.04
C ILE A 179 2.30 -3.58 20.91
N SER A 180 3.55 -3.41 20.47
CA SER A 180 4.19 -2.09 20.56
C SER A 180 3.61 -1.07 19.58
N ALA A 181 3.37 -1.43 18.31
CA ALA A 181 2.83 -0.51 17.31
C ALA A 181 1.44 0.05 17.69
N PRO A 182 0.41 -0.75 18.04
CA PRO A 182 -0.88 -0.21 18.45
C PRO A 182 -0.82 0.57 19.77
N ILE A 183 -0.01 0.15 20.74
CA ILE A 183 0.13 0.86 22.03
C ILE A 183 0.84 2.21 21.86
N LEU A 184 1.94 2.26 21.09
CA LEU A 184 2.69 3.51 20.85
C LEU A 184 1.90 4.50 20.00
N THR A 185 1.23 4.04 18.94
CA THR A 185 0.37 4.92 18.12
C THR A 185 -0.81 5.45 18.94
N LEU A 186 -1.48 4.61 19.74
CA LEU A 186 -2.52 5.05 20.67
C LEU A 186 -1.99 6.11 21.65
N ALA A 187 -0.86 5.86 22.31
CA ALA A 187 -0.26 6.80 23.25
C ALA A 187 0.06 8.17 22.60
N ILE A 188 0.64 8.16 21.39
CA ILE A 188 0.93 9.39 20.65
C ILE A 188 -0.36 10.12 20.25
N THR A 189 -1.42 9.42 19.81
CA THR A 189 -2.71 10.09 19.54
C THR A 189 -3.27 10.77 20.79
N ILE A 190 -3.23 10.11 21.96
CA ILE A 190 -3.74 10.67 23.22
C ILE A 190 -2.94 11.91 23.62
N LEU A 191 -1.60 11.86 23.56
CA LEU A 191 -0.74 12.99 23.87
C LEU A 191 -0.98 14.18 22.92
N ASN A 192 -1.14 13.93 21.62
CA ASN A 192 -1.45 15.00 20.66
C ASN A 192 -2.84 15.61 20.91
N PHE A 193 -3.87 14.78 21.19
CA PHE A 193 -5.20 15.26 21.62
C PHE A 193 -5.20 16.06 22.93
N MET A 194 -4.20 15.88 23.80
CA MET A 194 -3.99 16.73 24.98
C MET A 194 -3.29 18.04 24.61
N ASN A 195 -2.22 17.99 23.81
CA ASN A 195 -1.46 19.17 23.37
C ASN A 195 -2.33 20.18 22.58
N THR A 196 -3.23 19.71 21.71
CA THR A 196 -4.18 20.57 20.99
C THR A 196 -5.17 21.30 21.92
N GLN A 197 -5.33 20.86 23.17
CA GLN A 197 -6.13 21.60 24.15
C GLN A 197 -5.39 22.82 24.67
N SER A 198 -4.08 22.71 24.92
CA SER A 198 -3.23 23.84 25.35
C SER A 198 -3.23 25.01 24.34
N LEU A 199 -3.35 24.71 23.04
CA LEU A 199 -3.50 25.74 21.98
C LEU A 199 -4.81 26.54 22.04
N LYS A 200 -5.79 26.13 22.86
CA LYS A 200 -7.02 26.89 23.13
C LYS A 200 -6.83 27.91 24.26
N ASP A 201 -5.91 27.63 25.17
CA ASP A 201 -5.72 28.35 26.44
C ASP A 201 -4.53 29.34 26.37
N GLY A 202 -4.07 29.65 25.15
CA GLY A 202 -3.06 30.68 24.89
C GLY A 202 -1.62 30.19 24.78
N ALA A 203 -1.35 28.87 24.74
CA ALA A 203 0.00 28.36 24.53
C ALA A 203 0.60 28.89 23.21
N SER A 204 1.70 29.64 23.33
CA SER A 204 2.28 30.45 22.25
C SER A 204 2.53 29.65 20.98
N ALA A 205 2.10 30.18 19.83
CA ALA A 205 2.16 29.51 18.53
C ALA A 205 3.57 29.54 17.89
N GLY A 206 4.62 29.43 18.70
CA GLY A 206 6.04 29.47 18.30
C GLY A 206 6.58 30.83 17.83
N PHE A 207 5.70 31.78 17.46
CA PHE A 207 6.08 33.09 16.89
C PHE A 207 5.55 34.28 17.68
N ASP A 208 4.37 34.17 18.30
CA ASP A 208 3.72 35.20 19.13
C ASP A 208 2.82 34.55 20.19
N GLU A 209 2.45 35.31 21.23
CA GLU A 209 1.38 34.99 22.18
C GLU A 209 0.00 35.23 21.53
N TYR A 210 -0.27 34.54 20.41
CA TYR A 210 -1.49 34.72 19.62
C TYR A 210 -2.60 33.74 20.04
N VAL A 211 -3.66 34.26 20.67
CA VAL A 211 -4.84 33.47 21.05
C VAL A 211 -5.74 33.24 19.82
N TYR A 212 -5.86 31.98 19.39
CA TYR A 212 -6.68 31.61 18.24
C TYR A 212 -8.18 31.90 18.46
N PRO A 213 -8.85 32.60 17.52
CA PRO A 213 -10.28 32.86 17.64
C PRO A 213 -11.11 31.58 17.46
N LYS A 214 -12.27 31.51 18.13
CA LYS A 214 -13.12 30.30 18.16
C LYS A 214 -13.51 29.76 16.77
N TRP A 215 -13.59 30.63 15.75
CA TRP A 215 -13.88 30.20 14.38
C TRP A 215 -12.72 29.44 13.71
N SER A 216 -11.45 29.77 14.01
CA SER A 216 -10.31 29.05 13.43
C SER A 216 -10.11 27.69 14.11
N VAL A 217 -10.44 27.59 15.41
CA VAL A 217 -10.53 26.30 16.12
C VAL A 217 -11.58 25.41 15.46
N ILE A 218 -12.79 25.93 15.16
CA ILE A 218 -13.83 25.18 14.43
C ILE A 218 -13.32 24.75 13.05
N LEU A 219 -12.63 25.63 12.31
CA LEU A 219 -12.03 25.31 11.01
C LEU A 219 -11.04 24.14 11.13
N GLY A 220 -10.15 24.15 12.13
CA GLY A 220 -9.24 23.03 12.42
C GLY A 220 -9.97 21.69 12.63
N TRP A 221 -11.04 21.69 13.42
CA TRP A 221 -11.88 20.49 13.59
C TRP A 221 -12.59 20.04 12.31
N THR A 222 -12.98 20.96 11.41
CA THR A 222 -13.53 20.57 10.09
C THR A 222 -12.48 19.96 9.16
N VAL A 223 -11.22 20.41 9.22
CA VAL A 223 -10.10 19.80 8.47
C VAL A 223 -9.81 18.40 9.00
N PHE A 224 -9.71 18.23 10.33
CA PHE A 224 -9.59 16.91 10.96
C PHE A 224 -10.73 15.97 10.55
N ALA A 225 -11.98 16.44 10.61
CA ALA A 225 -13.14 15.65 10.19
C ALA A 225 -13.06 15.27 8.70
N PHE A 226 -12.62 16.17 7.83
CA PHE A 226 -12.44 15.89 6.40
C PHE A 226 -11.37 14.82 6.13
N CYS A 227 -10.27 14.81 6.89
CA CYS A 227 -9.23 13.79 6.78
C CYS A 227 -9.68 12.39 7.25
N ILE A 228 -10.51 12.31 8.30
CA ILE A 228 -10.96 11.04 8.87
C ILE A 228 -12.22 10.46 8.18
N LEU A 229 -13.14 11.32 7.71
CA LEU A 229 -14.43 10.93 7.12
C LEU A 229 -14.38 9.89 5.98
N PRO A 230 -13.36 9.84 5.09
CA PRO A 230 -13.25 8.80 4.08
C PRO A 230 -13.23 7.37 4.64
N ILE A 231 -12.70 7.14 5.85
CA ILE A 231 -12.60 5.81 6.45
C ILE A 231 -14.00 5.19 6.71
N PRO A 232 -14.88 5.79 7.54
CA PRO A 232 -16.23 5.28 7.74
C PRO A 232 -17.10 5.39 6.47
N LEU A 233 -16.90 6.40 5.62
CA LEU A 233 -17.66 6.55 4.38
C LEU A 233 -17.40 5.38 3.41
N CYS A 234 -16.13 4.99 3.19
CA CYS A 234 -15.78 3.83 2.37
C CYS A 234 -16.30 2.52 2.98
N TYR A 235 -16.24 2.36 4.31
CA TYR A 235 -16.83 1.21 5.00
C TYR A 235 -18.35 1.10 4.76
N ILE A 236 -19.09 2.19 4.97
CA ILE A 236 -20.56 2.25 4.80
C ILE A 236 -20.95 2.01 3.33
N LEU A 237 -20.25 2.63 2.37
CA LEU A 237 -20.53 2.41 0.94
C LEU A 237 -20.30 0.97 0.52
N ASN A 238 -19.22 0.32 0.98
CA ASN A 238 -18.97 -1.09 0.70
C ASN A 238 -20.00 -2.01 1.36
N TYR A 239 -20.40 -1.74 2.61
CA TYR A 239 -21.46 -2.47 3.30
C TYR A 239 -22.80 -2.38 2.54
N ILE A 240 -23.21 -1.18 2.11
CA ILE A 240 -24.43 -0.97 1.31
C ILE A 240 -24.32 -1.68 -0.05
N GLN A 241 -23.16 -1.68 -0.70
CA GLN A 241 -22.94 -2.39 -1.96
C GLN A 241 -23.06 -3.92 -1.78
N GLU A 242 -22.49 -4.49 -0.73
CA GLU A 242 -22.56 -5.94 -0.48
C GLU A 242 -23.96 -6.37 -0.04
N TYR A 243 -24.64 -5.59 0.81
CA TYR A 243 -26.06 -5.81 1.10
C TYR A 243 -26.90 -5.82 -0.20
N ARG A 244 -26.68 -4.85 -1.10
CA ARG A 244 -27.32 -4.80 -2.44
C ARG A 244 -26.86 -5.91 -3.40
N ARG A 245 -25.76 -6.64 -3.14
CA ARG A 245 -25.36 -7.84 -3.88
C ARG A 245 -26.08 -9.06 -3.31
N LEU A 246 -26.10 -9.23 -1.99
CA LEU A 246 -26.77 -10.32 -1.29
C LEU A 246 -28.29 -10.32 -1.54
N SER A 247 -28.97 -9.16 -1.43
CA SER A 247 -30.39 -9.05 -1.78
C SER A 247 -30.69 -9.37 -3.25
N ARG A 248 -29.74 -9.12 -4.17
CA ARG A 248 -29.88 -9.53 -5.58
C ARG A 248 -29.64 -11.03 -5.78
N ARG A 249 -28.76 -11.65 -5.00
CA ARG A 249 -28.59 -13.12 -5.00
C ARG A 249 -29.84 -13.83 -4.50
N SER A 250 -30.40 -13.42 -3.36
CA SER A 250 -31.61 -14.05 -2.82
C SER A 250 -32.84 -13.86 -3.73
N LEU A 251 -32.97 -12.73 -4.44
CA LEU A 251 -34.03 -12.53 -5.46
C LEU A 251 -33.84 -13.39 -6.72
N ILE A 252 -32.60 -13.78 -7.06
CA ILE A 252 -32.32 -14.72 -8.16
C ILE A 252 -32.56 -16.17 -7.71
N GLU A 253 -32.33 -16.47 -6.44
CA GLU A 253 -32.43 -17.82 -5.86
C GLU A 253 -33.86 -18.19 -5.42
N SER A 254 -34.67 -17.21 -5.02
CA SER A 254 -36.12 -17.35 -4.78
C SER A 254 -36.98 -17.34 -6.04
N SER A 255 -36.38 -17.15 -7.23
CA SER A 255 -37.07 -17.36 -8.49
C SER A 255 -37.36 -18.86 -8.66
N PRO A 256 -38.64 -19.31 -8.73
CA PRO A 256 -38.97 -20.73 -8.70
C PRO A 256 -38.35 -21.49 -9.88
N SER A 257 -37.74 -22.63 -9.58
CA SER A 257 -37.08 -23.51 -10.55
C SER A 257 -38.05 -24.20 -11.52
N ASN A 258 -39.32 -24.34 -11.12
CA ASN A 258 -40.37 -25.01 -11.88
C ASN A 258 -41.29 -24.02 -12.60
N TYR A 259 -40.88 -23.58 -13.79
CA TYR A 259 -41.81 -23.29 -14.87
C TYR A 259 -41.24 -23.80 -16.20
N GLY A 260 -41.90 -24.81 -16.77
CA GLY A 260 -41.69 -25.18 -18.16
C GLY A 260 -42.21 -24.08 -19.09
N ASN A 261 -41.45 -23.80 -20.16
CA ASN A 261 -41.91 -23.10 -21.36
C ASN A 261 -42.64 -21.76 -21.18
N PHE A 262 -42.11 -20.80 -20.40
CA PHE A 262 -42.48 -19.39 -20.63
C PHE A 262 -41.39 -18.33 -20.38
N SER A 263 -41.53 -17.21 -21.10
CA SER A 263 -40.79 -15.94 -21.03
C SER A 263 -39.27 -15.97 -21.33
N SER A 264 -38.89 -15.36 -22.46
CA SER A 264 -37.48 -15.14 -22.84
C SER A 264 -36.74 -14.11 -21.96
N LYS A 265 -37.44 -13.40 -21.05
CA LYS A 265 -36.95 -12.19 -20.36
C LYS A 265 -35.75 -12.42 -19.44
N TYR A 266 -35.51 -13.66 -19.00
CA TYR A 266 -34.46 -14.01 -18.04
C TYR A 266 -33.29 -14.81 -18.66
N ARG A 267 -33.29 -15.01 -19.99
CA ARG A 267 -32.25 -15.79 -20.71
C ARG A 267 -30.84 -15.22 -20.48
N PHE A 268 -30.71 -13.89 -20.46
CA PHE A 268 -29.46 -13.18 -20.19
C PHE A 268 -28.88 -13.49 -18.80
N LEU A 269 -29.72 -13.58 -17.77
CA LEU A 269 -29.27 -13.87 -16.39
C LEU A 269 -28.75 -15.30 -16.23
N ARG A 270 -29.30 -16.27 -16.99
CA ARG A 270 -28.73 -17.64 -17.04
C ARG A 270 -27.34 -17.64 -17.69
N ALA A 271 -27.17 -16.95 -18.82
CA ALA A 271 -25.86 -16.81 -19.46
C ALA A 271 -24.84 -16.10 -18.54
N PHE A 272 -25.26 -15.05 -17.84
CA PHE A 272 -24.39 -14.33 -16.89
C PHE A 272 -24.03 -15.17 -15.64
N LYS A 273 -24.91 -16.09 -15.19
CA LYS A 273 -24.58 -17.03 -14.11
C LYS A 273 -23.64 -18.15 -14.60
N ALA A 274 -23.81 -18.63 -15.83
CA ALA A 274 -22.96 -19.68 -16.42
C ALA A 274 -21.53 -19.21 -16.72
N ASN A 275 -21.33 -17.97 -17.15
CA ASN A 275 -19.99 -17.42 -17.41
C ASN A 275 -19.21 -17.00 -16.14
N ASN A 276 -19.87 -16.89 -14.98
CA ASN A 276 -19.29 -16.35 -13.75
C ASN A 276 -19.35 -17.32 -12.55
N SER A 277 -19.65 -18.60 -12.77
CA SER A 277 -19.33 -19.63 -11.77
C SER A 277 -17.81 -19.80 -11.70
N PRO A 278 -17.18 -19.72 -10.51
CA PRO A 278 -15.76 -20.03 -10.41
C PRO A 278 -15.51 -21.49 -10.83
N SER A 279 -14.53 -21.70 -11.70
CA SER A 279 -14.02 -23.04 -11.99
C SER A 279 -12.90 -23.35 -11.00
N ASP A 280 -13.15 -24.22 -10.03
CA ASP A 280 -12.19 -24.68 -9.02
C ASP A 280 -11.12 -25.65 -9.59
N ASP A 281 -10.74 -25.43 -10.86
CA ASP A 281 -9.89 -26.30 -11.68
C ASP A 281 -8.69 -25.49 -12.21
N TRP A 282 -7.65 -25.38 -11.38
CA TRP A 282 -6.36 -24.76 -11.71
C TRP A 282 -5.45 -25.78 -12.44
N GLY A 283 -5.91 -26.21 -13.63
CA GLY A 283 -5.20 -27.14 -14.50
C GLY A 283 -5.14 -26.69 -15.97
N PRO A 284 -4.15 -27.15 -16.76
CA PRO A 284 -4.07 -26.83 -18.19
C PRO A 284 -5.20 -27.52 -18.96
N LYS A 285 -6.19 -26.73 -19.39
CA LYS A 285 -7.42 -27.20 -20.04
C LYS A 285 -7.13 -27.95 -21.35
N LYS A 286 -7.35 -29.27 -21.36
CA LYS A 286 -7.41 -30.05 -22.60
C LYS A 286 -8.57 -29.55 -23.46
N LYS A 287 -8.30 -29.18 -24.72
CA LYS A 287 -9.34 -28.86 -25.70
C LYS A 287 -10.09 -30.15 -26.08
N VAL A 288 -11.34 -30.28 -25.64
CA VAL A 288 -12.28 -31.26 -26.20
C VAL A 288 -12.92 -30.61 -27.44
N ASN A 289 -12.72 -31.22 -28.60
CA ASN A 289 -13.29 -30.70 -29.84
C ASN A 289 -14.79 -31.03 -29.92
N GLN A 290 -15.64 -30.00 -29.91
CA GLN A 290 -17.06 -30.14 -30.24
C GLN A 290 -17.23 -30.31 -31.76
N TYR A 291 -17.15 -31.53 -32.29
CA TYR A 291 -17.80 -31.96 -33.54
C TYR A 291 -17.69 -33.48 -33.70
N GLY A 292 -18.82 -34.15 -33.92
CA GLY A 292 -18.88 -35.58 -34.26
C GLY A 292 -19.71 -36.42 -33.29
N ASP A 293 -21.04 -36.35 -33.39
CA ASP A 293 -21.94 -37.30 -32.71
C ASP A 293 -23.30 -37.43 -33.45
N TYR A 294 -23.24 -37.71 -34.75
CA TYR A 294 -24.39 -38.11 -35.58
C TYR A 294 -23.98 -39.15 -36.61
N ALA A 295 -24.86 -40.14 -36.82
CA ALA A 295 -24.64 -41.40 -37.54
C ALA A 295 -23.71 -42.42 -36.80
N HIS A 296 -23.98 -43.72 -36.83
CA HIS A 296 -24.95 -44.48 -37.64
C HIS A 296 -25.93 -45.34 -36.83
N LEU A 297 -27.19 -45.34 -37.24
CA LEU A 297 -28.10 -46.48 -37.02
C LEU A 297 -27.70 -47.62 -37.96
N ASN A 298 -27.65 -48.86 -37.47
CA ASN A 298 -27.60 -50.04 -38.32
C ASN A 298 -28.46 -51.17 -37.72
N PRO A 299 -29.60 -51.54 -38.32
CA PRO A 299 -30.46 -52.60 -37.81
C PRO A 299 -30.00 -53.98 -38.30
N ASN A 300 -29.68 -54.90 -37.38
CA ASN A 300 -29.77 -56.35 -37.59
C ASN A 300 -29.49 -57.11 -36.27
N SER A 301 -30.54 -57.65 -35.64
CA SER A 301 -30.40 -58.54 -34.48
C SER A 301 -31.46 -59.64 -34.51
N THR A 302 -31.22 -60.68 -35.32
CA THR A 302 -32.04 -61.90 -35.35
C THR A 302 -31.21 -63.14 -35.69
N ALA A 303 -31.61 -64.26 -35.08
CA ALA A 303 -31.24 -65.65 -35.39
C ALA A 303 -29.93 -66.24 -34.81
N ASN A 304 -30.13 -67.38 -34.13
CA ASN A 304 -29.22 -68.47 -33.71
C ASN A 304 -28.03 -68.15 -32.78
N LYS A 305 -27.74 -68.89 -31.69
CA LYS A 305 -27.99 -70.27 -31.18
C LYS A 305 -26.81 -71.26 -31.32
N ASN A 306 -26.37 -71.70 -30.14
CA ASN A 306 -25.80 -73.03 -29.78
C ASN A 306 -24.33 -73.34 -30.13
N ILE A 307 -23.78 -74.28 -29.33
CA ILE A 307 -22.50 -75.00 -29.47
C ILE A 307 -21.23 -74.17 -29.11
N ALA A 308 -20.21 -74.67 -28.38
CA ALA A 308 -20.13 -75.65 -27.28
C ALA A 308 -18.73 -75.57 -26.61
N ASP A 309 -18.61 -76.07 -25.37
CA ASP A 309 -17.48 -76.79 -24.76
C ASP A 309 -16.01 -76.29 -24.89
N SER A 310 -15.52 -75.78 -23.74
CA SER A 310 -14.40 -76.37 -22.95
C SER A 310 -12.93 -75.93 -23.11
N HIS A 311 -12.21 -76.16 -22.01
CA HIS A 311 -10.76 -76.35 -21.80
C HIS A 311 -9.72 -75.19 -21.86
N ASN A 312 -9.25 -74.88 -20.63
CA ASN A 312 -7.85 -74.85 -20.18
C ASN A 312 -6.83 -73.79 -20.66
N LEU A 313 -6.29 -73.08 -19.65
CA LEU A 313 -4.85 -72.91 -19.36
C LEU A 313 -3.86 -73.07 -20.55
N HIS A 314 -3.22 -71.99 -20.98
CA HIS A 314 -1.88 -71.65 -20.46
C HIS A 314 -1.38 -70.25 -20.86
N THR A 315 -0.64 -69.62 -19.95
CA THR A 315 0.42 -68.62 -20.22
C THR A 315 1.78 -69.35 -20.28
N PRO A 316 2.92 -68.75 -20.72
CA PRO A 316 3.20 -67.31 -20.88
C PRO A 316 4.10 -66.93 -22.09
N GLN A 317 4.61 -65.67 -22.11
CA GLN A 317 5.84 -65.21 -22.82
C GLN A 317 5.78 -65.22 -24.39
N GLU A 318 6.54 -64.44 -25.17
CA GLU A 318 7.42 -63.28 -24.91
C GLU A 318 7.74 -62.45 -26.18
N ILE A 319 8.11 -61.16 -25.97
CA ILE A 319 9.14 -60.37 -26.69
C ILE A 319 9.03 -60.10 -28.22
N ASN A 320 9.68 -58.98 -28.62
CA ASN A 320 9.91 -58.42 -29.97
C ASN A 320 8.65 -57.93 -30.71
N ALA A 321 8.48 -56.64 -31.03
CA ALA A 321 9.37 -55.58 -31.54
C ALA A 321 9.85 -55.77 -32.99
N THR A 322 9.68 -54.73 -33.82
CA THR A 322 10.72 -54.07 -34.63
C THR A 322 10.11 -53.03 -35.61
N HIS A 323 10.90 -51.99 -35.96
CA HIS A 323 10.75 -51.16 -37.20
C HIS A 323 9.46 -50.30 -37.34
N ASN A 324 9.35 -49.20 -38.13
CA ASN A 324 10.25 -48.35 -38.95
C ASN A 324 9.47 -47.06 -39.36
N ILE A 325 9.99 -45.89 -39.80
CA ILE A 325 11.34 -45.29 -39.98
C ILE A 325 11.23 -43.76 -39.65
N THR A 326 12.22 -42.94 -40.05
CA THR A 326 12.27 -41.45 -40.18
C THR A 326 12.29 -40.60 -38.89
N GLY A 327 13.17 -39.59 -38.72
CA GLY A 327 14.42 -39.24 -39.43
C GLY A 327 14.53 -37.78 -39.91
N VAL A 328 15.76 -37.21 -39.86
CA VAL A 328 16.20 -35.88 -40.40
C VAL A 328 15.77 -34.67 -39.54
N ALA A 329 16.64 -33.74 -39.09
CA ALA A 329 18.11 -33.61 -39.18
C ALA A 329 18.73 -32.95 -37.92
N ASN A 330 20.06 -33.00 -37.80
CA ASN A 330 20.90 -32.12 -36.97
C ASN A 330 22.21 -31.88 -37.75
N PRO A 331 22.84 -30.69 -37.69
CA PRO A 331 24.08 -30.54 -36.90
C PRO A 331 24.24 -29.12 -36.30
N ALA A 332 25.15 -28.78 -35.37
CA ALA A 332 26.00 -29.46 -34.38
C ALA A 332 26.93 -28.36 -33.81
N MET A 333 27.19 -28.32 -32.50
CA MET A 333 28.48 -27.88 -31.95
C MET A 333 28.64 -28.29 -30.48
N ASP A 334 29.87 -28.66 -30.13
CA ASP A 334 30.32 -29.28 -28.88
C ASP A 334 31.12 -28.27 -28.00
N PRO A 335 31.75 -28.63 -26.85
CA PRO A 335 31.30 -29.44 -25.71
C PRO A 335 31.57 -28.73 -24.34
N ASP A 336 31.74 -29.52 -23.27
CA ASP A 336 32.47 -29.25 -22.02
C ASP A 336 31.95 -28.18 -21.03
N PHE A 337 31.39 -28.65 -19.90
CA PHE A 337 32.21 -28.88 -18.70
C PHE A 337 31.53 -29.85 -17.72
N SER A 338 32.31 -30.49 -16.84
CA SER A 338 31.85 -31.60 -15.98
C SER A 338 31.99 -31.35 -14.47
N THR A 339 31.34 -32.24 -13.70
CA THR A 339 31.69 -32.70 -12.33
C THR A 339 31.68 -31.70 -11.16
N ASN A 340 30.84 -32.05 -10.17
CA ASN A 340 31.09 -31.94 -8.73
C ASN A 340 31.00 -30.53 -8.10
N ASP A 341 30.74 -30.36 -6.79
CA ASP A 341 30.63 -31.35 -5.70
C ASP A 341 29.40 -31.16 -4.81
N TYR A 342 28.94 -32.25 -4.19
CA TYR A 342 28.11 -32.20 -2.99
C TYR A 342 29.02 -32.39 -1.76
N THR A 343 29.08 -31.46 -0.80
CA THR A 343 29.09 -31.77 0.66
C THR A 343 29.22 -30.52 1.56
N ILE A 344 28.52 -30.56 2.71
CA ILE A 344 28.95 -30.11 4.06
C ILE A 344 29.46 -28.64 4.19
N ARG A 345 28.81 -27.78 4.98
CA ARG A 345 28.87 -27.85 6.47
C ARG A 345 27.77 -27.06 7.20
N GLU A 346 27.49 -27.46 8.44
CA GLU A 346 26.66 -26.69 9.40
C GLU A 346 27.45 -25.56 10.11
N ARG A 347 26.69 -24.64 10.74
CA ARG A 347 27.05 -23.80 11.92
C ARG A 347 28.38 -23.02 11.86
N PHE A 348 28.29 -21.70 11.79
CA PHE A 348 28.14 -20.88 13.00
C PHE A 348 27.40 -19.57 12.72
#